data_AF-A0A8T6WWC1-F1
#
_entry.id   AF-A0A8T6WWC1-F1
#
_cell.length_a   1.000
_cell.length_b   1.000
_cell.length_c   1.000
_cell.angle_alpha   90.00
_cell.angle_beta   90.00
_cell.angle_gamma   90.00
#
_symmetry.space_group_name_H-M   'P 1'
#
loop_
_entity.id
_entity.type
_entity.pdbx_description
1 polymer ?
#
loop_
_entity_poly.entity_id
_entity_poly.type
_entity_poly.pdbx_seq_one_letter_code
_entity_poly.pdbx_strand_id
1 'polypeptide(L)'
;DSILISERVVREDLYTSIHIEEFEVVARDTKLGKEDITRDIPNVSEEALRNLDDSGIIRIGTYVRTGDILVGKVTPKGETQLTPEEKLLRAIFGEKAGDVRDTSLRVPQGIEGVVINVVTFNRKGVEKDERTRQIEQALLDRYEKDHNDELRIVRSNLIKIVREFILGKKLQHDVTAPDTHQLL
;
A
#
# COMPACT_ATOMS: atom_id res chain seq x y z
N ASP A 1 7.93 44.57 -15.49
CA ASP A 1 8.47 44.10 -16.78
C ASP A 1 7.62 42.98 -17.34
N SER A 2 7.17 43.12 -18.57
CA SER A 2 6.34 42.11 -19.25
C SER A 2 7.20 41.35 -20.28
N ILE A 3 7.00 40.04 -20.39
CA ILE A 3 7.74 39.16 -21.31
C ILE A 3 6.76 38.63 -22.37
N LEU A 4 7.19 38.60 -23.64
CA LEU A 4 6.42 38.06 -24.76
C LEU A 4 7.03 36.71 -25.18
N ILE A 5 6.21 35.66 -25.22
CA ILE A 5 6.65 34.29 -25.46
C ILE A 5 6.05 33.79 -26.78
N SER A 6 6.86 33.12 -27.59
CA SER A 6 6.43 32.49 -28.85
C SER A 6 5.66 31.19 -28.57
N GLU A 7 4.58 30.92 -29.31
CA GLU A 7 3.78 29.67 -29.20
C GLU A 7 4.64 28.41 -29.40
N ARG A 8 5.73 28.52 -30.16
CA ARG A 8 6.69 27.43 -30.35
C ARG A 8 7.21 26.84 -29.03
N VAL A 9 7.36 27.69 -28.01
CA VAL A 9 7.88 27.30 -26.71
C VAL A 9 6.94 26.32 -25.99
N VAL A 10 5.63 26.52 -26.13
CA VAL A 10 4.60 25.62 -25.58
C VAL A 10 4.55 24.33 -26.40
N ARG A 11 4.62 24.42 -27.73
CA ARG A 11 4.56 23.25 -28.62
C ARG A 11 5.75 22.30 -28.46
N GLU A 12 6.91 22.84 -28.13
CA GLU A 12 8.15 22.07 -27.94
C GLU A 12 8.39 21.70 -26.46
N ASP A 13 7.43 21.94 -25.56
CA ASP A 13 7.50 21.63 -24.11
C ASP A 13 8.78 22.15 -23.40
N LEU A 14 9.37 23.24 -23.90
CA LEU A 14 10.69 23.72 -23.46
C LEU A 14 10.72 24.18 -21.99
N TYR A 15 9.58 24.59 -21.45
CA TYR A 15 9.43 25.01 -20.05
C TYR A 15 8.45 24.14 -19.26
N THR A 16 8.13 22.94 -19.76
CA THR A 16 7.28 22.01 -19.03
C THR A 16 8.07 21.41 -17.86
N SER A 17 7.60 21.64 -16.63
CA SER A 17 8.20 21.09 -15.41
C SER A 17 7.34 19.96 -14.84
N ILE A 18 8.01 18.96 -14.26
CA ILE A 18 7.36 17.86 -13.56
C ILE A 18 7.49 18.11 -12.06
N HIS A 19 6.35 18.15 -11.37
CA HIS A 19 6.28 18.29 -9.92
C HIS A 19 5.74 16.99 -9.33
N ILE A 20 6.40 16.52 -8.27
CA ILE A 20 5.96 15.35 -7.49
C ILE A 20 5.55 15.88 -6.13
N GLU A 21 4.28 15.71 -5.80
CA GLU A 21 3.72 16.10 -4.50
C GLU A 21 3.34 14.86 -3.71
N GLU A 22 3.59 14.92 -2.40
CA GLU A 22 3.23 13.89 -1.44
C GLU A 22 2.03 14.35 -0.62
N PHE A 23 1.00 13.50 -0.54
CA PHE A 23 -0.16 13.72 0.31
C PHE A 23 -0.23 12.63 1.36
N GLU A 24 -0.39 13.02 2.62
CA GLU A 24 -0.51 12.10 3.73
C GLU A 24 -1.91 12.18 4.38
N VAL A 25 -2.39 11.04 4.85
CA VAL A 25 -3.59 10.94 5.68
C VAL A 25 -3.35 9.93 6.79
N VAL A 26 -3.84 10.25 7.98
CA VAL A 26 -3.70 9.39 9.16
C VAL A 26 -5.09 9.10 9.73
N ALA A 27 -5.41 7.83 9.87
CA ALA A 27 -6.57 7.36 10.64
C ALA A 27 -6.19 7.24 12.12
N ARG A 28 -6.93 7.93 12.99
CA ARG A 28 -6.65 7.99 14.43
C ARG A 28 -7.78 7.39 15.26
N ASP A 29 -7.43 6.90 16.45
CA ASP A 29 -8.43 6.56 17.45
C ASP A 29 -8.94 7.84 18.10
N THR A 30 -10.23 8.11 17.92
CA THR A 30 -10.90 9.24 18.57
C THR A 30 -11.67 8.75 19.80
N LYS A 31 -12.11 9.68 20.65
CA LYS A 31 -12.98 9.36 21.80
C LYS A 31 -14.32 8.73 21.37
N LEU A 32 -14.77 9.01 20.15
CA LEU A 32 -16.05 8.56 19.61
C LEU A 32 -15.93 7.22 18.87
N GLY A 33 -14.69 6.74 18.67
CA GLY A 33 -14.39 5.51 17.96
C GLY A 33 -13.16 5.64 17.09
N LYS A 34 -12.75 4.52 16.52
CA LYS A 34 -11.64 4.43 15.57
C LYS A 34 -12.05 4.99 14.21
N GLU A 35 -11.19 5.83 13.63
CA GLU A 35 -11.31 6.18 12.21
C GLU A 35 -10.83 5.00 11.36
N ASP A 36 -11.53 4.74 10.26
CA ASP A 36 -11.19 3.65 9.35
C ASP A 36 -10.97 4.17 7.94
N ILE A 37 -10.07 3.48 7.22
CA ILE A 37 -9.82 3.70 5.80
C ILE A 37 -10.67 2.67 5.05
N THR A 38 -11.60 3.16 4.23
CA THR A 38 -12.57 2.30 3.53
C THR A 38 -13.11 2.97 2.28
N ARG A 39 -13.55 2.16 1.32
CA ARG A 39 -14.31 2.60 0.15
C ARG A 39 -15.76 2.95 0.48
N ASP A 40 -16.28 2.47 1.61
CA ASP A 40 -17.65 2.74 2.07
C ASP A 40 -17.76 4.13 2.70
N ILE A 41 -17.96 5.15 1.87
CA ILE A 41 -18.02 6.55 2.28
C ILE A 41 -19.44 7.08 2.10
N PRO A 42 -20.08 7.63 3.16
CA PRO A 42 -21.45 8.12 3.06
C PRO A 42 -21.54 9.38 2.20
N ASN A 43 -22.64 9.54 1.48
CA ASN A 43 -22.96 10.71 0.64
C ASN A 43 -22.00 10.95 -0.54
N VAL A 44 -21.26 9.93 -0.98
CA VAL A 44 -20.39 9.98 -2.16
C VAL A 44 -21.02 9.19 -3.30
N SER A 45 -20.92 9.69 -4.53
CA SER A 45 -21.42 9.00 -5.71
C SER A 45 -20.51 7.81 -6.09
N GLU A 46 -21.10 6.76 -6.66
CA GLU A 46 -20.35 5.62 -7.22
C GLU A 46 -19.29 6.05 -8.24
N GLU A 47 -19.57 7.12 -8.99
CA GLU A 47 -18.62 7.65 -9.95
C GLU A 47 -17.33 8.18 -9.29
N ALA A 48 -17.44 8.78 -8.10
CA ALA A 48 -16.28 9.23 -7.34
C ALA A 48 -15.52 8.06 -6.68
N LEU A 49 -16.21 6.96 -6.38
CA LEU A 49 -15.62 5.75 -5.80
C LEU A 49 -14.97 4.83 -6.85
N ARG A 50 -15.23 5.02 -8.15
CA ARG A 50 -14.76 4.14 -9.24
C ARG A 50 -13.24 3.94 -9.26
N ASN A 51 -12.49 4.94 -8.81
CA ASN A 51 -11.04 4.97 -8.85
C ASN A 51 -10.40 4.34 -7.60
N LEU A 52 -11.18 4.13 -6.54
CA LEU A 52 -10.72 3.49 -5.32
C LEU A 52 -10.69 1.97 -5.48
N ASP A 53 -9.74 1.33 -4.82
CA ASP A 53 -9.73 -0.11 -4.62
C ASP A 53 -10.62 -0.51 -3.44
N ASP A 54 -10.69 -1.82 -3.18
CA ASP A 54 -11.56 -2.36 -2.13
C ASP A 54 -11.09 -1.97 -0.71
N SER A 55 -9.83 -1.56 -0.56
CA SER A 55 -9.29 -0.98 0.68
C SER A 55 -9.63 0.51 0.83
N GLY A 56 -10.27 1.15 -0.15
CA GLY A 56 -10.56 2.58 -0.14
C GLY A 56 -9.38 3.47 -0.52
N ILE A 57 -8.39 2.93 -1.22
CA ILE A 57 -7.18 3.66 -1.65
C ILE A 57 -7.17 3.80 -3.17
N ILE A 58 -6.74 4.94 -3.69
CA ILE A 58 -6.67 5.15 -5.14
C ILE A 58 -5.66 4.23 -5.82
N ARG A 59 -5.99 3.77 -7.03
CA ARG A 59 -5.12 2.91 -7.84
C ARG A 59 -3.96 3.70 -8.43
N ILE A 60 -2.77 3.11 -8.39
CA ILE A 60 -1.57 3.63 -9.06
C ILE A 60 -1.82 3.68 -10.58
N GLY A 61 -1.39 4.77 -11.22
CA GLY A 61 -1.60 5.04 -12.65
C GLY A 61 -2.91 5.75 -12.99
N THR A 62 -3.74 6.05 -11.99
CA THR A 62 -4.99 6.80 -12.21
C THR A 62 -4.70 8.28 -12.42
N TYR A 63 -5.30 8.88 -13.46
CA TYR A 63 -5.33 10.33 -13.63
C TYR A 63 -6.38 10.94 -12.71
N VAL A 64 -5.97 11.89 -11.88
CA VAL A 64 -6.80 12.52 -10.87
C VAL A 64 -6.96 14.01 -11.13
N ARG A 65 -8.15 14.52 -10.80
CA ARG A 65 -8.47 15.94 -10.85
C ARG A 65 -8.88 16.43 -9.47
N THR A 66 -8.91 17.75 -9.34
CA THR A 66 -9.43 18.42 -8.14
C THR A 66 -10.76 17.81 -7.67
N GLY A 67 -10.83 17.44 -6.39
CA GLY A 67 -12.02 16.87 -5.77
C GLY A 67 -12.13 15.34 -5.80
N ASP A 68 -11.32 14.66 -6.63
CA ASP A 68 -11.22 13.20 -6.62
C ASP A 68 -10.69 12.71 -5.27
N ILE A 69 -11.17 11.54 -4.84
CA ILE A 69 -10.79 10.93 -3.56
C ILE A 69 -9.50 10.14 -3.76
N LEU A 70 -8.44 10.50 -3.03
CA LEU A 70 -7.18 9.77 -3.01
C LEU A 70 -7.24 8.62 -2.01
N VAL A 71 -7.77 8.89 -0.82
CA VAL A 71 -7.92 7.88 0.25
C VAL A 71 -9.23 8.12 0.97
N GLY A 72 -10.08 7.11 0.96
CA GLY A 72 -11.35 7.08 1.68
C GLY A 72 -11.12 6.96 3.18
N LYS A 73 -11.55 7.97 3.95
CA LYS A 73 -11.47 7.97 5.41
C LYS A 73 -12.81 8.30 6.01
N VAL A 74 -13.24 7.47 6.96
CA VAL A 74 -14.48 7.67 7.69
C VAL A 74 -14.20 7.87 9.17
N THR A 75 -14.86 8.87 9.75
CA THR A 75 -14.78 9.18 11.18
C THR A 75 -16.13 8.89 11.84
N PRO A 76 -16.17 8.13 12.95
CA PRO A 76 -17.41 7.95 13.70
C PRO A 76 -17.90 9.30 14.25
N LYS A 77 -19.16 9.60 14.00
CA LYS A 77 -19.88 10.72 14.59
C LYS A 77 -20.38 10.33 15.97
N GLY A 78 -20.43 11.29 16.88
CA GLY A 78 -21.12 11.11 18.16
C GLY A 78 -22.63 11.01 17.95
N GLU A 79 -23.35 10.51 18.97
CA GLU A 79 -24.81 10.52 18.97
C GLU A 79 -25.33 11.94 18.71
N THR A 80 -25.86 12.13 17.51
CA THR A 80 -26.57 13.35 17.13
C THR A 80 -28.05 13.10 17.32
N GLN A 81 -28.78 14.11 17.82
CA GLN A 81 -30.23 14.03 17.87
C GLN A 81 -30.75 13.97 16.43
N LEU A 82 -31.19 12.78 16.02
CA LEU A 82 -31.78 12.55 14.71
C LEU A 82 -33.10 13.32 14.59
N THR A 83 -33.34 13.87 13.42
CA THR A 83 -34.65 14.42 13.06
C THR A 83 -35.71 13.30 13.04
N PRO A 84 -37.00 13.62 13.25
CA PRO A 84 -38.07 12.61 13.17
C PRO A 84 -38.05 11.81 11.85
N GLU A 85 -37.66 12.44 10.75
CA GLU A 85 -37.52 11.85 9.41
C GLU A 85 -36.39 10.80 9.36
N GLU A 86 -35.21 11.14 9.89
CA GLU A 86 -34.07 10.21 9.99
C GLU A 86 -34.37 9.06 10.96
N LYS A 87 -35.12 9.34 12.04
CA LYS A 87 -35.56 8.33 13.00
C LYS A 87 -36.52 7.32 12.36
N LEU A 88 -37.41 7.78 11.48
CA LEU A 88 -38.30 6.93 10.70
C LEU A 88 -37.51 6.07 9.71
N LEU A 89 -36.57 6.67 8.97
CA LEU A 89 -35.69 5.95 8.04
C LEU A 89 -34.90 4.84 8.75
N ARG A 90 -34.34 5.14 9.93
CA ARG A 90 -33.62 4.15 10.75
C ARG A 90 -34.51 3.00 11.22
N ALA A 91 -35.79 3.28 11.53
CA ALA A 91 -36.74 2.26 11.94
C ALA A 91 -37.17 1.34 10.78
N ILE A 92 -37.17 1.84 9.54
CA ILE A 92 -37.57 1.08 8.35
C ILE A 92 -36.40 0.28 7.78
N PHE A 93 -35.21 0.88 7.65
CA PHE A 93 -34.05 0.26 7.01
C PHE A 93 -33.14 -0.51 7.96
N GLY A 94 -33.34 -0.38 9.27
CA GLY A 94 -32.82 -1.33 10.24
C GLY A 94 -31.30 -1.51 10.29
N GLU A 95 -30.48 -0.50 9.99
CA GLU A 95 -29.06 -0.44 10.37
C GLU A 95 -28.39 0.90 10.01
N LYS A 96 -27.18 1.10 10.57
CA LYS A 96 -26.25 2.25 10.67
C LYS A 96 -25.98 3.12 9.41
N ALA A 97 -26.99 3.64 8.73
CA ALA A 97 -26.79 4.43 7.50
C ALA A 97 -26.12 5.82 7.67
N GLY A 98 -25.69 6.24 8.88
CA GLY A 98 -25.28 7.65 9.06
C GLY A 98 -24.34 7.98 10.22
N ASP A 99 -23.86 6.99 10.97
CA ASP A 99 -23.03 7.25 12.16
C ASP A 99 -21.57 7.57 11.81
N VAL A 100 -21.21 7.63 10.53
CA VAL A 100 -19.87 8.01 10.07
C VAL A 100 -19.91 9.28 9.22
N ARG A 101 -18.84 10.06 9.27
CA ARG A 101 -18.61 11.26 8.46
C ARG A 101 -17.48 11.00 7.49
N ASP A 102 -17.65 11.42 6.25
CA ASP A 102 -16.56 11.53 5.29
C ASP A 102 -15.50 12.53 5.78
N THR A 103 -14.29 12.04 6.02
CA THR A 103 -13.09 12.83 6.29
C THR A 103 -11.94 12.43 5.35
N SER A 104 -12.29 11.93 4.17
CA SER A 104 -11.38 11.42 3.15
C SER A 104 -10.39 12.46 2.65
N LEU A 105 -9.22 11.98 2.24
CA LEU A 105 -8.22 12.79 1.54
C LEU A 105 -8.66 12.97 0.08
N ARG A 106 -8.79 14.23 -0.34
CA ARG A 106 -9.16 14.61 -1.71
C ARG A 106 -8.05 15.43 -2.34
N VAL A 107 -7.95 15.39 -3.66
CA VAL A 107 -7.02 16.21 -4.42
C VAL A 107 -7.33 17.69 -4.17
N PRO A 108 -6.36 18.50 -3.72
CA PRO A 108 -6.57 19.94 -3.52
C PRO A 108 -6.93 20.66 -4.82
N GLN A 109 -7.47 21.87 -4.69
CA GLN A 109 -7.82 22.68 -5.84
C GLN A 109 -6.58 23.16 -6.60
N GLY A 110 -6.63 23.07 -7.93
CA GLY A 110 -5.55 23.54 -8.80
C GLY A 110 -4.45 22.51 -9.06
N ILE A 111 -4.60 21.29 -8.53
CA ILE A 111 -3.69 20.18 -8.81
C ILE A 111 -4.43 19.12 -9.62
N GLU A 112 -3.77 18.64 -10.67
CA GLU A 112 -4.13 17.48 -11.46
C GLU A 112 -2.87 16.72 -11.84
N GLY A 113 -3.00 15.41 -12.06
CA GLY A 113 -1.85 14.58 -12.39
C GLY A 113 -2.13 13.10 -12.30
N VAL A 114 -1.06 12.30 -12.26
CA VAL A 114 -1.14 10.84 -12.21
C VAL A 114 -0.61 10.35 -10.88
N VAL A 115 -1.33 9.43 -10.24
CA VAL A 115 -0.86 8.77 -9.02
C VAL A 115 0.29 7.83 -9.37
N ILE A 116 1.50 8.16 -8.94
CA ILE A 116 2.71 7.37 -9.24
C ILE A 116 2.99 6.27 -8.21
N ASN A 117 2.65 6.49 -6.94
CA ASN A 117 2.99 5.59 -5.85
C ASN A 117 2.04 5.77 -4.67
N VAL A 118 1.86 4.70 -3.90
CA VAL A 118 1.04 4.65 -2.68
C VAL A 118 1.77 3.81 -1.66
N VAL A 119 1.89 4.32 -0.43
CA VAL A 119 2.54 3.62 0.68
C VAL A 119 1.58 3.55 1.86
N THR A 120 1.35 2.34 2.38
CA THR A 120 0.49 2.11 3.54
C THR A 120 1.33 1.79 4.77
N PHE A 121 1.10 2.53 5.86
CA PHE A 121 1.74 2.27 7.15
C PHE A 121 0.71 1.77 8.16
N ASN A 122 0.87 0.53 8.61
CA ASN A 122 0.01 -0.07 9.63
C ASN A 122 0.74 -0.15 10.98
N ARG A 123 0.06 0.25 12.06
CA ARG A 123 0.57 0.08 13.42
C ARG A 123 0.58 -1.41 13.78
N LYS A 124 1.62 -1.87 14.50
CA LYS A 124 1.69 -3.24 15.03
C LYS A 124 0.45 -3.52 15.89
N GLY A 125 -0.26 -4.61 15.55
CA GLY A 125 -1.46 -5.07 16.27
C GLY A 125 -2.80 -4.64 15.66
N VAL A 126 -2.80 -3.80 14.61
CA VAL A 126 -4.02 -3.51 13.84
C VAL A 126 -4.24 -4.61 12.80
N GLU A 127 -5.50 -5.02 12.61
CA GLU A 127 -5.86 -5.97 11.57
C GLU A 127 -5.51 -5.41 10.19
N LYS A 128 -4.68 -6.14 9.44
CA LYS A 128 -4.22 -5.72 8.12
C LYS A 128 -5.32 -6.01 7.10
N ASP A 129 -5.56 -5.07 6.20
CA ASP A 129 -6.38 -5.26 5.02
C ASP A 129 -5.75 -6.28 4.05
N GLU A 130 -6.58 -6.86 3.18
CA GLU A 130 -6.15 -7.92 2.25
C GLU A 130 -4.99 -7.45 1.36
N ARG A 131 -5.08 -6.22 0.84
CA ARG A 131 -4.02 -5.59 0.04
C ARG A 131 -2.68 -5.55 0.80
N THR A 132 -2.67 -5.09 2.05
CA THR A 132 -1.42 -5.06 2.82
C THR A 132 -0.87 -6.46 3.06
N ARG A 133 -1.72 -7.45 3.34
CA ARG A 133 -1.29 -8.85 3.51
C ARG A 133 -0.62 -9.38 2.24
N GLN A 134 -1.19 -9.11 1.08
CA GLN A 134 -0.63 -9.53 -0.21
C GLN A 134 0.74 -8.87 -0.47
N ILE A 135 0.87 -7.57 -0.19
CA ILE A 135 2.15 -6.86 -0.33
C ILE A 135 3.21 -7.45 0.61
N GLU A 136 2.85 -7.69 1.87
CA GLU A 136 3.76 -8.26 2.87
C GLU A 136 4.20 -9.68 2.49
N GLN A 137 3.29 -10.54 2.05
CA GLN A 137 3.61 -11.88 1.56
C GLN A 137 4.56 -11.83 0.36
N ALA A 138 4.27 -10.99 -0.63
CA ALA A 138 5.15 -10.85 -1.80
C ALA A 138 6.57 -10.35 -1.44
N LEU A 139 6.67 -9.50 -0.41
CA LEU A 139 7.96 -9.03 0.11
C LEU A 139 8.72 -10.15 0.85
N LEU A 140 8.02 -10.94 1.66
CA LEU A 140 8.58 -12.12 2.34
C LEU A 140 9.08 -13.16 1.34
N ASP A 141 8.28 -13.49 0.33
CA ASP A 141 8.65 -14.46 -0.70
C ASP A 141 9.90 -14.03 -1.48
N ARG A 142 9.99 -12.73 -1.81
CA ARG A 142 11.21 -12.16 -2.40
C ARG A 142 12.40 -12.32 -1.48
N TYR A 143 12.25 -11.95 -0.21
CA TYR A 143 13.32 -12.01 0.76
C TYR A 143 13.82 -13.44 0.99
N GLU A 144 12.91 -14.42 1.09
CA GLU A 144 13.27 -15.83 1.21
C GLU A 144 14.00 -16.34 -0.03
N LYS A 145 13.56 -15.94 -1.22
CA LYS A 145 14.22 -16.30 -2.48
C LYS A 145 15.64 -15.73 -2.53
N ASP A 146 15.80 -14.45 -2.26
CA ASP A 146 17.11 -13.77 -2.26
C ASP A 146 18.03 -14.42 -1.23
N HIS A 147 17.52 -14.70 -0.01
CA HIS A 147 18.28 -15.38 1.04
C HIS A 147 18.72 -16.79 0.64
N ASN A 148 17.84 -17.57 0.00
CA ASN A 148 18.18 -18.90 -0.49
C ASN A 148 19.21 -18.86 -1.63
N ASP A 149 19.12 -17.86 -2.49
CA ASP A 149 20.10 -17.63 -3.56
C ASP A 149 21.48 -17.26 -2.98
N GLU A 150 21.53 -16.39 -1.97
CA GLU A 150 22.76 -16.09 -1.23
C GLU A 150 23.37 -17.34 -0.61
N LEU A 151 22.58 -18.13 0.13
CA LEU A 151 23.04 -19.37 0.76
C LEU A 151 23.58 -20.36 -0.27
N ARG A 152 22.92 -20.49 -1.43
CA ARG A 152 23.35 -21.35 -2.52
C ARG A 152 24.69 -20.90 -3.09
N ILE A 153 24.86 -19.60 -3.34
CA ILE A 153 26.11 -19.04 -3.86
C ILE A 153 27.25 -19.29 -2.87
N VAL A 154 27.04 -18.95 -1.59
CA VAL A 154 28.03 -19.15 -0.53
C VAL A 154 28.41 -20.63 -0.40
N ARG A 155 27.41 -21.53 -0.33
CA ARG A 155 27.64 -22.97 -0.25
C ARG A 155 28.41 -23.51 -1.45
N SER A 156 28.07 -23.07 -2.66
CA SER A 156 28.77 -23.49 -3.89
C SER A 156 30.24 -23.07 -3.89
N ASN A 157 30.52 -21.84 -3.45
CA ASN A 157 31.89 -21.33 -3.34
C ASN A 157 32.69 -22.07 -2.27
N LEU A 158 32.10 -22.31 -1.09
CA LEU A 158 32.72 -23.10 -0.03
C LEU A 158 33.06 -24.52 -0.50
N ILE A 159 32.12 -25.20 -1.16
CA ILE A 159 32.37 -26.55 -1.71
C ILE A 159 33.51 -26.52 -2.73
N LYS A 160 33.56 -25.50 -3.60
CA LYS A 160 34.64 -25.36 -4.59
C LYS A 160 36.02 -25.22 -3.92
N ILE A 161 36.14 -24.33 -2.93
CA ILE A 161 37.38 -24.11 -2.18
C ILE A 161 37.79 -25.39 -1.44
N VAL A 162 36.86 -25.96 -0.66
CA VAL A 162 37.12 -27.18 0.12
C VAL A 162 37.52 -28.34 -0.79
N ARG A 163 36.88 -28.48 -1.96
CA ARG A 163 37.21 -29.52 -2.94
C ARG A 163 38.66 -29.41 -3.43
N GLU A 164 39.16 -28.20 -3.71
CA GLU A 164 40.57 -28.02 -4.13
C GLU A 164 41.55 -28.46 -3.02
N PHE A 165 41.25 -28.18 -1.75
CA PHE A 165 42.11 -28.56 -0.63
C PHE A 165 42.04 -30.05 -0.25
N ILE A 166 40.92 -30.71 -0.52
CA ILE A 166 40.70 -32.13 -0.19
C ILE A 166 41.16 -33.05 -1.34
N LEU A 167 41.12 -32.59 -2.59
CA LEU A 167 41.58 -33.37 -3.74
C LEU A 167 43.05 -33.78 -3.59
N GLY A 168 43.29 -35.10 -3.51
CA GLY A 168 44.62 -35.69 -3.39
C GLY A 168 45.08 -36.00 -1.96
N LYS A 169 44.29 -35.67 -0.93
CA LYS A 169 44.59 -36.10 0.45
C LYS A 169 44.00 -37.49 0.72
N LYS A 170 44.80 -38.38 1.32
CA LYS A 170 44.30 -39.66 1.85
C LYS A 170 43.45 -39.40 3.10
N LEU A 171 42.28 -40.01 3.14
CA LEU A 171 41.44 -40.05 4.33
C LEU A 171 42.20 -40.77 5.45
N GLN A 172 42.15 -40.18 6.65
CA GLN A 172 42.75 -40.78 7.84
C GLN A 172 41.81 -41.81 8.48
N HIS A 173 40.50 -41.59 8.32
CA HIS A 173 39.42 -42.49 8.71
C HIS A 173 38.33 -42.46 7.64
N ASP A 174 37.59 -43.55 7.54
CA ASP A 174 36.45 -43.68 6.65
C ASP A 174 35.37 -42.66 6.98
N VAL A 175 34.81 -42.02 5.95
CA VAL A 175 33.73 -41.05 6.12
C VAL A 175 32.43 -41.83 6.26
N THR A 176 31.73 -41.65 7.37
CA THR A 176 30.39 -42.21 7.58
C THR A 176 29.33 -41.13 7.52
N ALA A 177 28.19 -41.46 6.92
CA ALA A 177 27.04 -40.57 6.91
C ALA A 177 26.54 -40.34 8.35
N PRO A 178 26.27 -39.09 8.77
CA PRO A 178 25.93 -38.77 10.16
C PRO A 178 24.66 -39.47 10.66
N ASP A 179 23.73 -39.77 9.75
CA ASP A 179 22.41 -40.31 10.12
C ASP A 179 22.33 -41.84 10.00
N THR A 180 23.07 -42.45 9.07
CA THR A 180 22.98 -43.89 8.78
C THR A 180 24.22 -44.69 9.18
N HIS A 181 25.32 -44.02 9.58
CA HIS A 181 26.61 -44.64 9.90
C HIS A 181 27.16 -45.57 8.80
N GLN A 182 26.63 -45.47 7.58
CA GLN A 182 27.14 -46.18 6.42
C GLN A 182 28.35 -45.44 5.87
N LEU A 183 29.35 -46.21 5.45
CA LEU A 183 30.52 -45.71 4.72
C LEU A 183 30.08 -44.98 3.44
N LEU A 184 30.57 -43.76 3.27
CA LEU A 184 30.37 -42.90 2.10
C LEU A 184 31.49 -43.08 1.06
#